data_AF-A0A7W9MJM3-F1
#
_entry.id   AF-A0A7W9MJM3-F1
#
_cell.length_a   1.000
_cell.length_b   1.000
_cell.length_c   1.000
_cell.angle_alpha   90.00
_cell.angle_beta   90.00
_cell.angle_gamma   90.00
#
_symmetry.space_group_name_H-M   'P 1'
#
loop_
_entity.id
_entity.type
_entity.pdbx_description
1 polymer ?
#
loop_
_entity_poly.entity_id
_entity_poly.type
_entity_poly.pdbx_seq_one_letter_code
_entity_poly.pdbx_strand_id
1 'polypeptide(L)'
;MLLPLLAACLLVNRSGWRPLIAAVVAATVPLGGYALWHGSWHGSPALNGGSGVWLWARTMPFADCAKIGPPADEAVLCPSQPAGLRPGSPHFIWSDWSPLRKVPGHPVVTRADLFQPGIDELAGRFARRAILGQPLDYFRLVARDLQRTLNWRRGPRPDSVPILYNRYAFPNTTGPLPDGVRIPGGSIQRDLRAYQRGPAATRFTEPAAELMRLYQTYVFLPGPLFGVLTVGTLLGYGVCCAVRPLRRTAGVAFLPLAAGAALTVGPVVVTSYDSRYWLPAVPLFCLSLAIIANGRSARPGPAGAGDEPEGSPIAGGPEGIPAEPQESPPGEPETSAPHPPGAGEPAGRPE
;
A
#
# COMPACT_ATOMS: atom_id res chain seq x y z
N MET A 1 -8.39 -3.14 7.60
CA MET A 1 -8.05 -1.85 8.22
C MET A 1 -8.74 -0.65 7.57
N LEU A 2 -8.84 -0.57 6.23
CA LEU A 2 -9.45 0.59 5.57
C LEU A 2 -10.99 0.68 5.68
N LEU A 3 -11.71 -0.45 5.73
CA LEU A 3 -13.18 -0.44 5.83
C LEU A 3 -13.72 0.16 7.14
N PRO A 4 -13.19 -0.19 8.33
CA PRO A 4 -13.57 0.50 9.56
C PRO A 4 -13.29 2.01 9.51
N LEU A 5 -12.21 2.43 8.84
CA LEU A 5 -11.86 3.85 8.69
C LEU A 5 -12.82 4.59 7.76
N LEU A 6 -13.25 3.94 6.67
CA LEU A 6 -14.29 4.46 5.80
C LEU A 6 -15.63 4.61 6.56
N ALA A 7 -16.02 3.60 7.33
CA ALA A 7 -17.22 3.66 8.17
C ALA A 7 -17.12 4.78 9.22
N ALA A 8 -15.97 4.93 9.89
CA ALA A 8 -15.71 6.02 10.82
C ALA A 8 -15.77 7.39 10.13
N CYS A 9 -15.23 7.52 8.92
CA CYS A 9 -15.31 8.74 8.13
C CYS A 9 -16.77 9.11 7.81
N LEU A 10 -17.58 8.15 7.35
CA LEU A 10 -19.00 8.36 7.06
C LEU A 10 -19.81 8.74 8.32
N LEU A 11 -19.44 8.17 9.48
CA LEU A 11 -20.03 8.51 10.77
C LEU A 11 -19.67 9.93 11.21
N VAL A 12 -18.38 10.29 11.12
CA VAL A 12 -17.86 11.64 11.47
C VAL A 12 -18.49 12.71 10.57
N ASN A 13 -18.65 12.42 9.28
CA ASN A 13 -19.22 13.34 8.31
C ASN A 13 -20.76 13.34 8.27
N ARG A 14 -21.42 12.53 9.13
CA ARG A 14 -22.88 12.39 9.21
C ARG A 14 -23.56 12.24 7.84
N SER A 15 -22.96 11.45 6.97
CA SER A 15 -23.34 11.36 5.55
C SER A 15 -24.70 10.68 5.31
N GLY A 16 -25.38 10.20 6.36
CA GLY A 16 -26.66 9.48 6.25
C GLY A 16 -26.48 8.00 5.91
N TRP A 17 -27.59 7.25 5.95
CA TRP A 17 -27.57 5.78 5.80
C TRP A 17 -27.34 5.32 4.35
N ARG A 18 -27.76 6.10 3.34
CA ARG A 18 -27.61 5.74 1.91
C ARG A 18 -26.15 5.57 1.48
N PRO A 19 -25.24 6.53 1.69
CA PRO A 19 -23.83 6.34 1.32
C PRO A 19 -23.15 5.27 2.19
N LEU A 20 -23.61 5.07 3.44
CA LEU A 20 -23.14 3.96 4.27
C LEU A 20 -23.47 2.62 3.65
N ILE A 21 -24.72 2.40 3.23
CA ILE A 21 -25.11 1.16 2.56
C ILE A 21 -24.34 1.00 1.25
N ALA A 22 -24.24 2.05 0.43
CA ALA A 22 -23.49 1.97 -0.83
C ALA A 22 -22.02 1.59 -0.60
N ALA A 23 -21.37 2.19 0.39
CA ALA A 23 -19.98 1.87 0.76
C ALA A 23 -19.83 0.44 1.30
N VAL A 24 -20.77 -0.01 2.14
CA VAL A 24 -20.79 -1.38 2.67
C VAL A 24 -20.95 -2.36 1.52
N VAL A 25 -21.94 -2.19 0.64
CA VAL A 25 -22.17 -3.07 -0.51
C VAL A 25 -20.96 -3.10 -1.45
N ALA A 26 -20.42 -1.93 -1.80
CA ALA A 26 -19.24 -1.81 -2.66
C ALA A 26 -18.00 -2.49 -2.07
N ALA A 27 -17.91 -2.61 -0.74
CA ALA A 27 -16.84 -3.34 -0.08
C ALA A 27 -17.14 -4.84 0.06
N THR A 28 -18.33 -5.20 0.52
CA THR A 28 -18.66 -6.59 0.90
C THR A 28 -18.87 -7.48 -0.31
N VAL A 29 -19.42 -6.95 -1.41
CA VAL A 29 -19.65 -7.76 -2.63
C VAL A 29 -18.34 -8.29 -3.22
N PRO A 30 -17.33 -7.46 -3.56
CA PRO A 30 -16.09 -7.98 -4.14
C PRO A 30 -15.27 -8.79 -3.12
N LEU A 31 -15.21 -8.36 -1.85
CA LEU A 31 -14.44 -9.07 -0.82
C LEU A 31 -15.08 -10.41 -0.44
N GLY A 32 -16.41 -10.45 -0.34
CA GLY A 32 -17.17 -11.67 -0.09
C GLY A 32 -17.06 -12.63 -1.26
N GLY A 33 -17.19 -12.14 -2.49
CA GLY A 33 -16.98 -12.93 -3.70
C GLY A 33 -15.57 -13.55 -3.75
N TYR A 34 -14.54 -12.75 -3.45
CA TYR A 34 -13.17 -13.26 -3.36
C TYR A 34 -13.01 -14.29 -2.23
N ALA A 35 -13.55 -14.04 -1.04
CA ALA A 35 -13.44 -14.95 0.09
C ALA A 35 -14.13 -16.30 -0.21
N LEU A 36 -15.27 -16.28 -0.89
CA LEU A 36 -15.97 -17.49 -1.34
C LEU A 36 -15.14 -18.26 -2.37
N TRP A 37 -14.57 -17.57 -3.37
CA TRP A 37 -13.66 -18.18 -4.33
C TRP A 37 -12.43 -18.79 -3.65
N HIS A 38 -11.80 -18.06 -2.72
CA HIS A 38 -10.68 -18.56 -1.92
C HIS A 38 -11.06 -19.82 -1.14
N GLY A 39 -12.26 -19.83 -0.54
CA GLY A 39 -12.80 -21.01 0.14
C GLY A 39 -12.95 -22.22 -0.79
N SER A 40 -13.37 -22.00 -2.04
CA SER A 40 -13.50 -23.09 -3.02
C SER A 40 -12.15 -23.72 -3.42
N TRP A 41 -11.07 -22.94 -3.40
CA TRP A 41 -9.75 -23.40 -3.83
C TRP A 41 -8.84 -23.88 -2.68
N HIS A 42 -8.98 -23.27 -1.50
CA HIS A 42 -8.10 -23.49 -0.34
C HIS A 42 -8.80 -24.12 0.87
N GLY A 43 -10.11 -24.39 0.79
CA GLY A 43 -10.89 -25.06 1.84
C GLY A 43 -11.37 -24.16 2.98
N SER A 44 -11.00 -22.88 3.00
CA SER A 44 -11.50 -21.91 3.99
C SER A 44 -11.74 -20.53 3.38
N PRO A 45 -12.90 -19.88 3.61
CA PRO A 45 -13.15 -18.54 3.10
C PRO A 45 -12.29 -17.52 3.84
N ALA A 46 -11.40 -16.83 3.11
CA ALA A 46 -10.50 -15.84 3.68
C ALA A 46 -10.05 -14.82 2.62
N LEU A 47 -9.55 -13.67 3.09
CA LEU A 47 -8.89 -12.68 2.22
C LEU A 47 -7.38 -12.94 2.07
N ASN A 48 -6.80 -13.74 2.98
CA ASN A 48 -5.47 -14.34 2.86
C ASN A 48 -5.42 -15.61 3.73
N GLY A 49 -4.51 -16.54 3.41
CA GLY A 49 -4.35 -17.80 4.16
C GLY A 49 -3.28 -17.80 5.27
N GLY A 50 -2.64 -16.68 5.57
CA GLY A 50 -1.43 -16.64 6.42
C GLY A 50 -1.43 -15.63 7.57
N SER A 51 -2.60 -15.14 7.99
CA SER A 51 -2.67 -14.02 8.95
C SER A 51 -2.06 -14.39 10.31
N GLY A 52 -2.28 -15.61 10.78
CA GLY A 52 -1.69 -16.13 12.00
C GLY A 52 -0.19 -16.35 11.89
N VAL A 53 0.29 -16.92 10.79
CA VAL A 53 1.73 -17.12 10.52
C VAL A 53 2.49 -15.80 10.49
N TRP A 54 1.94 -14.78 9.79
CA TRP A 54 2.56 -13.46 9.73
C TRP A 54 2.62 -12.79 11.10
N LEU A 55 1.52 -12.87 11.88
CA LEU A 55 1.48 -12.31 13.22
C LEU A 55 2.39 -13.07 14.19
N TRP A 56 2.50 -14.39 14.05
CA TRP A 56 3.44 -15.21 14.81
C TRP A 56 4.88 -14.80 14.55
N ALA A 57 5.27 -14.70 13.27
CA ALA A 57 6.60 -14.26 12.88
C ALA A 57 6.93 -12.88 13.44
N ARG A 58 5.93 -12.00 13.56
CA ARG A 58 6.07 -10.68 14.20
C ARG A 58 6.48 -10.76 15.67
N THR A 59 6.08 -11.81 16.39
CA THR A 59 6.41 -12.01 17.81
C THR A 59 7.78 -12.62 18.05
N MET A 60 8.34 -13.32 17.06
CA MET A 60 9.59 -14.07 17.21
C MET A 60 10.79 -13.25 17.68
N PRO A 61 10.99 -11.97 17.28
CA PRO A 61 12.11 -11.18 17.78
C PRO A 61 12.12 -10.94 19.31
N PHE A 62 10.99 -11.09 20.01
CA PHE A 62 10.91 -10.84 21.46
C PHE A 62 10.27 -11.95 22.29
N ALA A 63 9.52 -12.88 21.68
CA ALA A 63 8.77 -13.90 22.40
C ALA A 63 9.69 -14.74 23.30
N ASP A 64 9.36 -14.79 24.58
CA ASP A 64 10.08 -15.52 25.61
C ASP A 64 9.16 -16.63 26.14
N CYS A 65 9.36 -17.85 25.64
CA CYS A 65 8.48 -18.97 25.98
C CYS A 65 8.47 -19.33 27.46
N ALA A 66 9.52 -18.97 28.23
CA ALA A 66 9.53 -19.15 29.68
C ALA A 66 8.54 -18.21 30.38
N LYS A 67 8.28 -17.02 29.81
CA LYS A 67 7.28 -16.07 30.33
C LYS A 67 5.88 -16.34 29.80
N ILE A 68 5.79 -16.72 28.52
CA ILE A 68 4.50 -16.95 27.83
C ILE A 68 3.82 -18.22 28.36
N GLY A 69 4.61 -19.25 28.67
CA GLY A 69 4.09 -20.57 29.08
C GLY A 69 3.10 -21.15 28.06
N PRO A 70 3.47 -21.31 26.77
CA PRO A 70 2.55 -21.82 25.76
C PRO A 70 2.14 -23.28 26.09
N PRO A 71 0.90 -23.67 25.77
CA PRO A 71 0.48 -25.07 25.86
C PRO A 71 1.32 -25.98 24.94
N ALA A 72 1.28 -27.28 25.18
CA ALA A 72 2.17 -28.25 24.53
C ALA A 72 2.06 -28.27 22.99
N ASP A 73 0.89 -27.99 22.44
CA ASP A 73 0.66 -27.86 21.00
C ASP A 73 1.35 -26.62 20.42
N GLU A 74 1.32 -25.49 21.14
CA GLU A 74 1.95 -24.23 20.75
C GLU A 74 3.48 -24.21 21.01
N ALA A 75 3.98 -25.02 21.95
CA ALA A 75 5.39 -25.04 22.36
C ALA A 75 6.35 -25.40 21.21
N VAL A 76 5.89 -26.15 20.21
CA VAL A 76 6.68 -26.46 19.00
C VAL A 76 7.10 -25.21 18.23
N LEU A 77 6.34 -24.11 18.37
CA LEU A 77 6.57 -22.84 17.69
C LEU A 77 7.54 -21.92 18.43
N CYS A 78 8.07 -22.35 19.58
CA CYS A 78 9.04 -21.56 20.34
C CYS A 78 10.35 -21.37 19.58
N PRO A 79 10.88 -20.13 19.52
CA PRO A 79 12.18 -19.88 18.91
C PRO A 79 13.29 -20.51 19.77
N SER A 80 14.20 -21.26 19.14
CA SER A 80 15.34 -21.87 19.83
C SER A 80 16.49 -20.88 20.08
N GLN A 81 16.56 -19.79 19.32
CA GLN A 81 17.63 -18.81 19.48
C GLN A 81 17.34 -17.81 20.62
N PRO A 82 18.36 -17.32 21.35
CA PRO A 82 18.21 -16.23 22.31
C PRO A 82 17.71 -14.94 21.64
N ALA A 83 16.83 -14.18 22.30
CA ALA A 83 16.17 -13.01 21.72
C ALA A 83 17.11 -11.99 21.04
N GLY A 84 18.29 -11.75 21.62
CA GLY A 84 19.27 -10.80 21.08
C GLY A 84 19.97 -11.24 19.77
N LEU A 85 19.89 -12.52 19.41
CA LEU A 85 20.53 -13.09 18.21
C LEU A 85 19.51 -13.47 17.13
N ARG A 86 18.22 -13.15 17.32
CA ARG A 86 17.16 -13.55 16.40
C ARG A 86 17.19 -12.70 15.13
N PRO A 87 17.03 -13.31 13.95
CA PRO A 87 16.89 -12.56 12.70
C PRO A 87 15.54 -11.82 12.66
N GLY A 88 15.37 -10.96 11.66
CA GLY A 88 14.09 -10.28 11.43
C GLY A 88 12.94 -11.24 11.15
N SER A 89 11.70 -10.81 11.45
CA SER A 89 10.48 -11.62 11.37
C SER A 89 10.35 -12.51 10.12
N PRO A 90 10.64 -12.03 8.88
CA PRO A 90 10.48 -12.87 7.69
C PRO A 90 11.32 -14.16 7.69
N HIS A 91 12.46 -14.18 8.37
CA HIS A 91 13.31 -15.38 8.44
C HIS A 91 12.64 -16.54 9.18
N PHE A 92 11.83 -16.22 10.19
CA PHE A 92 11.08 -17.23 10.92
C PHE A 92 10.03 -17.92 10.05
N ILE A 93 9.57 -17.29 8.97
CA ILE A 93 8.66 -17.93 8.00
C ILE A 93 9.46 -18.72 6.97
N TRP A 94 10.46 -18.09 6.34
CA TRP A 94 11.01 -18.57 5.08
C TRP A 94 12.27 -19.43 5.20
N SER A 95 12.89 -19.52 6.37
CA SER A 95 14.09 -20.33 6.57
C SER A 95 13.79 -21.81 6.80
N ASP A 96 14.72 -22.69 6.43
CA ASP A 96 14.54 -24.14 6.54
C ASP A 96 14.54 -24.63 7.98
N TRP A 97 15.15 -23.87 8.89
CA TRP A 97 15.11 -24.13 10.33
C TRP A 97 13.81 -23.64 11.03
N SER A 98 12.87 -23.05 10.28
CA SER A 98 11.63 -22.49 10.84
C SER A 98 10.88 -23.52 11.70
N PRO A 99 10.47 -23.15 12.94
CA PRO A 99 9.59 -23.96 13.76
C PRO A 99 8.26 -24.35 13.08
N LEU A 100 7.77 -23.53 12.12
CA LEU A 100 6.54 -23.83 11.37
C LEU A 100 6.62 -25.16 10.61
N ARG A 101 7.82 -25.58 10.21
CA ARG A 101 8.05 -26.85 9.49
C ARG A 101 7.98 -28.07 10.39
N LYS A 102 7.89 -27.88 11.71
CA LYS A 102 7.90 -28.95 12.73
C LYS A 102 6.53 -29.18 13.35
N VAL A 103 5.50 -28.45 12.90
CA VAL A 103 4.14 -28.58 13.45
C VAL A 103 3.61 -30.00 13.18
N PRO A 104 3.26 -30.77 14.23
CA PRO A 104 2.77 -32.14 14.05
C PRO A 104 1.51 -32.20 13.19
N GLY A 105 1.41 -33.20 12.32
CA GLY A 105 0.25 -33.40 11.44
C GLY A 105 0.18 -32.47 10.23
N HIS A 106 1.12 -31.55 10.06
CA HIS A 106 1.14 -30.57 8.97
C HIS A 106 2.48 -30.58 8.21
N PRO A 107 2.72 -31.58 7.33
CA PRO A 107 3.96 -31.67 6.58
C PRO A 107 4.14 -30.50 5.60
N VAL A 108 5.32 -29.89 5.61
CA VAL A 108 5.67 -28.76 4.74
C VAL A 108 6.61 -29.23 3.64
N VAL A 109 6.09 -29.42 2.42
CA VAL A 109 6.88 -29.81 1.23
C VAL A 109 7.27 -28.56 0.43
N THR A 110 6.33 -27.64 0.27
CA THR A 110 6.47 -26.39 -0.48
C THR A 110 6.39 -25.18 0.45
N ARG A 111 6.76 -24.00 -0.07
CA ARG A 111 6.58 -22.74 0.66
C ARG A 111 5.11 -22.36 0.90
N ALA A 112 4.19 -22.88 0.08
CA ALA A 112 2.77 -22.64 0.26
C ALA A 112 2.23 -23.39 1.48
N ASP A 113 2.78 -24.57 1.79
CA ASP A 113 2.35 -25.42 2.90
C ASP A 113 2.60 -24.78 4.28
N LEU A 114 3.50 -23.79 4.37
CA LEU A 114 3.71 -22.99 5.59
C LEU A 114 2.46 -22.24 6.05
N PHE A 115 1.47 -22.05 5.16
CA PHE A 115 0.23 -21.32 5.41
C PHE A 115 -1.00 -22.23 5.40
N GLN A 116 -0.81 -23.54 5.63
CA GLN A 116 -1.95 -24.44 5.84
C GLN A 116 -2.81 -23.98 7.03
N PRO A 117 -4.15 -24.16 6.99
CA PRO A 117 -5.05 -23.67 8.03
C PRO A 117 -4.66 -24.07 9.45
N GLY A 118 -4.21 -25.32 9.67
CA GLY A 118 -3.80 -25.79 10.99
C GLY A 118 -2.53 -25.13 11.53
N ILE A 119 -1.54 -24.86 10.64
CA ILE A 119 -0.34 -24.10 11.01
C ILE A 119 -0.72 -22.64 11.30
N ASP A 120 -1.54 -22.03 10.46
CA ASP A 120 -1.95 -20.62 10.61
C ASP A 120 -2.74 -20.39 11.89
N GLU A 121 -3.67 -21.28 12.22
CA GLU A 121 -4.45 -21.19 13.45
C GLU A 121 -3.57 -21.32 14.69
N LEU A 122 -2.71 -22.34 14.75
CA LEU A 122 -1.77 -22.56 15.86
C LEU A 122 -0.83 -21.36 16.03
N ALA A 123 -0.26 -20.87 14.93
CA ALA A 123 0.61 -19.70 14.91
C ALA A 123 -0.15 -18.45 15.41
N GLY A 124 -1.39 -18.26 14.97
CA GLY A 124 -2.25 -17.16 15.40
C GLY A 124 -2.57 -17.18 16.90
N ARG A 125 -2.81 -18.37 17.48
CA ARG A 125 -3.03 -18.52 18.94
C ARG A 125 -1.77 -18.17 19.73
N PHE A 126 -0.62 -18.73 19.34
CA PHE A 126 0.66 -18.39 19.95
C PHE A 126 0.94 -16.89 19.88
N ALA A 127 0.72 -16.26 18.71
CA ALA A 127 1.02 -14.86 18.50
C ALA A 127 0.21 -13.95 19.43
N ARG A 128 -1.10 -14.22 19.58
CA ARG A 128 -1.97 -13.50 20.52
C ARG A 128 -1.48 -13.67 21.96
N ARG A 129 -1.11 -14.89 22.35
CA ARG A 129 -0.57 -15.18 23.69
C ARG A 129 0.73 -14.45 23.95
N ALA A 130 1.66 -14.44 22.99
CA ALA A 130 2.92 -13.73 23.09
C ALA A 130 2.73 -12.21 23.22
N ILE A 131 1.81 -11.62 22.45
CA ILE A 131 1.48 -10.19 22.54
C ILE A 131 0.86 -9.84 23.89
N LEU A 132 -0.08 -10.67 24.39
CA LEU A 132 -0.73 -10.44 25.67
C LEU A 132 0.20 -10.70 26.87
N GLY A 133 1.11 -11.65 26.76
CA GLY A 133 2.10 -11.97 27.80
C GLY A 133 3.28 -10.99 27.85
N GLN A 134 3.59 -10.31 26.75
CA GLN A 134 4.71 -9.36 26.64
C GLN A 134 4.33 -8.08 25.85
N PRO A 135 3.34 -7.30 26.30
CA PRO A 135 2.81 -6.18 25.53
C PRO A 135 3.83 -5.04 25.37
N LEU A 136 4.67 -4.80 26.38
CA LEU A 136 5.72 -3.77 26.31
C LEU A 136 6.81 -4.12 25.31
N ASP A 137 7.16 -5.40 25.18
CA ASP A 137 8.15 -5.84 24.19
C ASP A 137 7.61 -5.73 22.77
N TYR A 138 6.33 -6.05 22.59
CA TYR A 138 5.63 -5.82 21.33
C TYR A 138 5.59 -4.32 20.95
N PHE A 139 5.23 -3.44 21.89
CA PHE A 139 5.22 -2.00 21.66
C PHE A 139 6.61 -1.46 21.31
N ARG A 140 7.65 -1.88 22.05
CA ARG A 140 9.05 -1.51 21.76
C ARG A 140 9.48 -1.96 20.36
N LEU A 141 9.07 -3.16 19.93
CA LEU A 141 9.37 -3.66 18.60
C LEU A 141 8.65 -2.83 17.51
N VAL A 142 7.37 -2.52 17.69
CA VAL A 142 6.59 -1.66 16.78
C VAL A 142 7.19 -0.25 16.70
N ALA A 143 7.51 0.36 17.83
CA ALA A 143 8.11 1.69 17.89
C ALA A 143 9.48 1.73 17.19
N ARG A 144 10.33 0.73 17.43
CA ARG A 144 11.63 0.60 16.76
C ARG A 144 11.49 0.48 15.25
N ASP A 145 10.48 -0.25 14.78
CA ASP A 145 10.22 -0.41 13.35
C ASP A 145 9.60 0.84 12.71
N LEU A 146 8.74 1.57 13.41
CA LEU A 146 8.25 2.87 12.96
C LEU A 146 9.40 3.89 12.89
N GLN A 147 10.32 3.89 13.87
CA GLN A 147 11.50 4.76 13.80
C GLN A 147 12.32 4.55 12.52
N ARG A 148 12.33 3.34 11.96
CA ARG A 148 13.04 3.05 10.70
C ARG A 148 12.45 3.79 9.50
N THR A 149 11.18 4.19 9.52
CA THR A 149 10.59 5.02 8.45
C THR A 149 11.19 6.43 8.41
N LEU A 150 11.86 6.85 9.49
CA LEU A 150 12.48 8.18 9.62
C LEU A 150 13.97 8.17 9.24
N ASN A 151 14.54 7.03 8.85
CA ASN A 151 15.94 6.97 8.42
C ASN A 151 16.15 7.71 7.10
N TRP A 152 17.32 8.35 6.95
CA TRP A 152 17.66 9.10 5.73
C TRP A 152 17.58 8.24 4.47
N ARG A 153 18.30 7.10 4.49
CA ARG A 153 18.26 6.13 3.40
C ARG A 153 17.20 5.07 3.69
N ARG A 154 16.45 4.71 2.64
CA ARG A 154 15.67 3.50 2.62
C ARG A 154 16.66 2.34 2.64
N GLY A 155 16.46 1.40 3.54
CA GLY A 155 17.34 0.24 3.64
C GLY A 155 17.46 -0.24 5.06
N PRO A 156 17.76 -1.53 5.23
CA PRO A 156 18.12 -2.05 6.52
C PRO A 156 19.35 -1.30 7.05
N ARG A 157 19.42 -1.26 8.38
CA ARG A 157 20.60 -0.89 9.14
C ARG A 157 21.70 -1.95 8.80
N PRO A 158 23.01 -1.69 8.90
CA PRO A 158 24.05 -2.67 8.52
C PRO A 158 23.89 -4.06 9.20
N ASP A 159 23.24 -4.08 10.36
CA ASP A 159 22.86 -5.24 11.18
C ASP A 159 21.51 -5.88 10.79
N SER A 160 20.70 -5.25 9.94
CA SER A 160 19.52 -5.85 9.33
C SER A 160 19.75 -6.24 7.87
N VAL A 161 19.04 -7.27 7.46
CA VAL A 161 19.43 -8.15 6.36
C VAL A 161 19.45 -7.42 5.00
N PRO A 162 20.60 -7.36 4.30
CA PRO A 162 20.75 -6.71 2.98
C PRO A 162 19.78 -7.24 1.89
N ILE A 163 19.27 -8.48 2.07
CA ILE A 163 18.57 -9.26 1.05
C ILE A 163 17.20 -8.67 0.64
N LEU A 164 16.42 -8.09 1.55
CA LEU A 164 15.08 -7.61 1.19
C LEU A 164 15.11 -6.28 0.43
N TYR A 165 16.00 -5.35 0.82
CA TYR A 165 16.11 -4.05 0.16
C TYR A 165 16.70 -4.17 -1.24
N ASN A 166 17.71 -5.03 -1.42
CA ASN A 166 18.33 -5.27 -2.72
C ASN A 166 17.36 -5.86 -3.76
N ARG A 167 16.23 -6.45 -3.34
CA ARG A 167 15.20 -6.96 -4.27
C ARG A 167 14.33 -5.87 -4.89
N TYR A 168 14.28 -4.68 -4.30
CA TYR A 168 13.47 -3.56 -4.81
C TYR A 168 14.31 -2.47 -5.47
N ALA A 169 15.64 -2.56 -5.35
CA ALA A 169 16.54 -1.74 -6.14
C ALA A 169 16.62 -2.29 -7.56
N PHE A 170 16.69 -1.40 -8.54
CA PHE A 170 17.03 -1.74 -9.91
C PHE A 170 18.42 -2.40 -9.94
N PRO A 171 18.51 -3.67 -10.35
CA PRO A 171 19.73 -4.46 -10.23
C PRO A 171 20.83 -3.99 -11.19
N ASN A 172 22.07 -4.36 -10.88
CA ASN A 172 23.23 -4.19 -11.75
C ASN A 172 23.85 -5.52 -12.21
N THR A 173 23.25 -6.64 -11.84
CA THR A 173 23.70 -7.98 -12.21
C THR A 173 22.78 -8.58 -13.26
N THR A 174 23.37 -9.07 -14.35
CA THR A 174 22.68 -9.89 -15.35
C THR A 174 22.81 -11.36 -14.99
N GLY A 175 21.86 -12.18 -15.42
CA GLY A 175 21.92 -13.61 -15.20
C GLY A 175 20.57 -14.30 -15.25
N PRO A 176 20.56 -15.64 -15.22
CA PRO A 176 19.34 -16.40 -15.08
C PRO A 176 18.66 -16.08 -13.73
N LEU A 177 17.34 -16.07 -13.72
CA LEU A 177 16.57 -15.98 -12.48
C LEU A 177 16.86 -17.21 -11.59
N PRO A 178 16.89 -17.09 -10.26
CA PRO A 178 17.06 -18.24 -9.37
C PRO A 178 16.03 -19.32 -9.67
N ASP A 179 16.48 -20.56 -9.84
CA ASP A 179 15.56 -21.68 -10.07
C ASP A 179 14.86 -22.11 -8.78
N GLY A 180 13.71 -22.75 -8.92
CA GLY A 180 12.92 -23.25 -7.81
C GLY A 180 11.51 -23.62 -8.23
N VAL A 181 10.77 -24.29 -7.36
CA VAL A 181 9.38 -24.67 -7.60
C VAL A 181 8.46 -23.67 -6.89
N ARG A 182 7.64 -22.96 -7.68
CA ARG A 182 6.58 -22.05 -7.18
C ARG A 182 5.19 -22.68 -7.29
N ILE A 183 4.98 -23.41 -8.38
CA ILE A 183 3.73 -24.10 -8.70
C ILE A 183 4.07 -25.58 -8.87
N PRO A 184 3.34 -26.51 -8.23
CA PRO A 184 3.55 -27.94 -8.44
C PRO A 184 3.51 -28.30 -9.94
N GLY A 185 4.46 -29.11 -10.40
CA GLY A 185 4.53 -29.55 -11.80
C GLY A 185 5.54 -28.81 -12.69
N GLY A 186 6.17 -27.73 -12.21
CA GLY A 186 7.18 -26.98 -12.97
C GLY A 186 8.23 -26.28 -12.11
N SER A 187 9.41 -26.03 -12.67
CA SER A 187 10.41 -25.13 -12.09
C SER A 187 10.37 -23.78 -12.79
N ILE A 188 10.77 -22.72 -12.09
CA ILE A 188 10.86 -21.36 -12.63
C ILE A 188 11.64 -21.35 -13.94
N GLN A 189 12.78 -22.04 -14.01
CA GLN A 189 13.59 -22.09 -15.23
C GLN A 189 12.90 -22.84 -16.37
N ARG A 190 12.17 -23.93 -16.07
CA ARG A 190 11.40 -24.67 -17.07
C ARG A 190 10.31 -23.78 -17.67
N ASP A 191 9.55 -23.10 -16.83
CA ASP A 191 8.44 -22.24 -17.25
C ASP A 191 8.94 -21.05 -18.07
N LEU A 192 10.04 -20.43 -17.63
CA LEU A 192 10.66 -19.33 -18.36
C LEU A 192 11.24 -19.75 -19.71
N ARG A 193 11.84 -20.94 -19.81
CA ARG A 193 12.34 -21.47 -21.08
C ARG A 193 11.21 -21.75 -22.06
N ALA A 194 10.10 -22.30 -21.57
CA ALA A 194 8.91 -22.52 -22.38
C ALA A 194 8.34 -21.20 -22.90
N TYR A 195 8.25 -20.18 -22.04
CA TYR A 195 7.75 -18.85 -22.40
C TYR A 195 8.67 -18.14 -23.40
N GLN A 196 9.96 -18.07 -23.12
CA GLN A 196 10.95 -17.35 -23.93
C GLN A 196 11.35 -18.12 -25.21
N ARG A 197 10.96 -19.40 -25.31
CA ARG A 197 11.43 -20.34 -26.34
C ARG A 197 12.96 -20.41 -26.40
N GLY A 198 13.60 -20.39 -25.23
CA GLY A 198 15.06 -20.35 -25.10
C GLY A 198 15.53 -20.02 -23.69
N PRO A 199 16.85 -19.93 -23.44
CA PRO A 199 17.38 -19.55 -22.14
C PRO A 199 16.87 -18.18 -21.71
N ALA A 200 16.23 -18.12 -20.54
CA ALA A 200 15.72 -16.88 -19.98
C ALA A 200 16.73 -16.29 -18.99
N ALA A 201 17.09 -15.03 -19.20
CA ALA A 201 17.96 -14.27 -18.32
C ALA A 201 17.50 -12.82 -18.24
N THR A 202 17.78 -12.19 -17.11
CA THR A 202 17.58 -10.75 -16.95
C THR A 202 18.59 -10.03 -17.84
N ARG A 203 18.09 -9.19 -18.75
CA ARG A 203 18.88 -8.32 -19.61
C ARG A 203 18.46 -6.87 -19.37
N PHE A 204 19.42 -5.97 -19.52
CA PHE A 204 19.20 -4.53 -19.39
C PHE A 204 19.53 -3.87 -20.72
N THR A 205 18.74 -2.89 -21.12
CA THR A 205 18.96 -2.12 -22.34
C THR A 205 19.45 -0.73 -21.94
N GLU A 206 20.65 -0.37 -22.40
CA GLU A 206 21.19 0.98 -22.20
C GLU A 206 20.67 1.95 -23.28
N PRO A 207 20.45 3.24 -22.96
CA PRO A 207 20.78 3.94 -21.71
C PRO A 207 19.67 3.90 -20.64
N ALA A 208 18.55 3.22 -20.90
CA ALA A 208 17.40 3.23 -19.99
C ALA A 208 17.72 2.63 -18.61
N ALA A 209 18.56 1.59 -18.58
CA ALA A 209 18.98 0.95 -17.34
C ALA A 209 19.89 1.86 -16.49
N GLU A 210 20.84 2.57 -17.12
CA GLU A 210 21.62 3.61 -16.46
C GLU A 210 20.74 4.74 -15.91
N LEU A 211 19.79 5.24 -16.70
CA LEU A 211 18.87 6.28 -16.26
C LEU A 211 18.06 5.85 -15.03
N MET A 212 17.58 4.61 -15.02
CA MET A 212 16.85 4.07 -13.87
C MET A 212 17.73 3.93 -12.62
N ARG A 213 19.00 3.53 -12.81
CA ARG A 213 20.00 3.46 -11.73
C ARG A 213 20.33 4.84 -11.17
N LEU A 214 20.41 5.85 -12.02
CA LEU A 214 20.61 7.25 -11.60
C LEU A 214 19.38 7.74 -10.82
N TYR A 215 18.18 7.54 -11.37
CA TYR A 215 16.92 7.95 -10.76
C TYR A 215 16.75 7.37 -9.36
N GLN A 216 16.92 6.05 -9.17
CA GLN A 216 16.76 5.43 -7.85
C GLN A 216 17.80 5.90 -6.82
N THR A 217 18.96 6.38 -7.27
CA THR A 217 20.05 6.82 -6.40
C THR A 217 19.81 8.23 -5.85
N TYR A 218 19.28 9.12 -6.69
CA TYR A 218 19.13 10.54 -6.35
C TYR A 218 17.69 10.98 -6.09
N VAL A 219 16.71 10.37 -6.77
CA VAL A 219 15.30 10.73 -6.65
C VAL A 219 14.62 9.80 -5.65
N PHE A 220 14.71 10.18 -4.38
CA PHE A 220 14.01 9.49 -3.31
C PHE A 220 13.51 10.48 -2.26
N LEU A 221 12.32 10.24 -1.72
CA LEU A 221 11.86 10.85 -0.48
C LEU A 221 12.65 10.26 0.71
N PRO A 222 13.48 11.06 1.42
CA PRO A 222 14.14 10.65 2.65
C PRO A 222 13.13 10.49 3.79
N GLY A 223 13.38 9.54 4.70
CA GLY A 223 12.51 9.29 5.85
C GLY A 223 12.24 10.52 6.73
N PRO A 224 13.21 11.40 7.02
CA PRO A 224 12.95 12.62 7.80
C PRO A 224 11.94 13.56 7.14
N LEU A 225 11.98 13.73 5.81
CA LEU A 225 11.00 14.55 5.09
C LEU A 225 9.60 13.94 5.17
N PHE A 226 9.50 12.61 5.06
CA PHE A 226 8.25 11.91 5.32
C PHE A 226 7.75 12.08 6.76
N GLY A 227 8.66 12.09 7.74
CA GLY A 227 8.36 12.39 9.14
C GLY A 227 7.79 13.80 9.33
N VAL A 228 8.42 14.81 8.73
CA VAL A 228 7.94 16.20 8.74
C VAL A 228 6.56 16.31 8.09
N LEU A 229 6.35 15.67 6.95
CA LEU A 229 5.04 15.62 6.28
C LEU A 229 3.98 15.00 7.19
N THR A 230 4.28 13.85 7.80
CA THR A 230 3.35 13.11 8.68
C THR A 230 2.99 13.95 9.91
N VAL A 231 3.99 14.46 10.62
CA VAL A 231 3.80 15.28 11.83
C VAL A 231 3.10 16.58 11.49
N GLY A 232 3.51 17.27 10.43
CA GLY A 232 2.87 18.51 9.97
C GLY A 232 1.40 18.31 9.61
N THR A 233 1.06 17.20 8.95
CA THR A 233 -0.34 16.86 8.63
C THR A 233 -1.15 16.55 9.89
N LEU A 234 -0.59 15.79 10.84
CA LEU A 234 -1.25 15.48 12.13
C LEU A 234 -1.49 16.74 12.98
N LEU A 235 -0.50 17.62 13.09
CA LEU A 235 -0.62 18.88 13.81
C LEU A 235 -1.64 19.80 13.14
N GLY A 236 -1.57 19.92 11.80
CA GLY A 236 -2.53 20.69 11.01
C GLY A 236 -3.97 20.18 11.19
N TYR A 237 -4.15 18.87 11.17
CA TYR A 237 -5.43 18.22 11.43
C TYR A 237 -5.94 18.52 12.85
N GLY A 238 -5.08 18.40 13.86
CA GLY A 238 -5.42 18.73 15.25
C GLY A 238 -5.89 20.18 15.43
N VAL A 239 -5.23 21.13 14.76
CA VAL A 239 -5.67 22.54 14.73
C VAL A 239 -7.04 22.70 14.08
N CYS A 240 -7.29 22.05 12.93
CA CYS A 240 -8.59 22.10 12.27
C CYS A 240 -9.72 21.49 13.11
N CYS A 241 -9.45 20.45 13.91
CA CYS A 241 -10.40 19.88 14.87
C CYS A 241 -10.72 20.86 16.02
N ALA A 242 -9.71 21.56 16.53
CA ALA A 242 -9.86 22.51 17.64
C ALA A 242 -10.63 23.77 17.23
N VAL A 243 -10.44 24.25 15.99
CA VAL A 243 -11.03 25.50 15.49
C VAL A 243 -12.38 25.22 14.82
N ARG A 244 -13.49 25.70 15.43
CA ARG A 244 -14.88 25.48 14.94
C ARG A 244 -15.08 25.68 13.42
N PRO A 245 -14.69 26.81 12.80
CA PRO A 245 -14.90 27.01 11.36
C PRO A 245 -14.11 26.03 10.48
N LEU A 246 -13.03 25.43 10.99
CA LEU A 246 -12.18 24.48 10.25
C LEU A 246 -12.59 23.02 10.44
N ARG A 247 -13.63 22.73 11.24
CA ARG A 247 -14.07 21.35 11.48
C ARG A 247 -14.58 20.64 10.23
N ARG A 248 -15.18 21.38 9.28
CA ARG A 248 -15.56 20.81 7.98
C ARG A 248 -14.32 20.35 7.20
N THR A 249 -13.27 21.16 7.19
CA THR A 249 -11.97 20.81 6.60
C THR A 249 -11.37 19.57 7.25
N ALA A 250 -11.44 19.47 8.59
CA ALA A 250 -10.99 18.27 9.31
C ALA A 250 -11.80 17.02 8.89
N GLY A 251 -13.12 17.13 8.72
CA GLY A 251 -13.96 16.01 8.26
C GLY A 251 -13.54 15.45 6.89
N VAL A 252 -13.17 16.34 5.95
CA VAL A 252 -12.72 15.94 4.60
C VAL A 252 -11.28 15.41 4.63
N ALA A 253 -10.39 16.02 5.43
CA ALA A 253 -8.99 15.60 5.56
C ALA A 253 -8.82 14.26 6.31
N PHE A 254 -9.82 13.84 7.10
CA PHE A 254 -9.73 12.64 7.94
C PHE A 254 -9.47 11.36 7.14
N LEU A 255 -10.20 11.13 6.03
CA LEU A 255 -10.07 9.88 5.27
C LEU A 255 -8.67 9.67 4.70
N PRO A 256 -8.08 10.62 3.93
CA PRO A 256 -6.71 10.45 3.43
C PRO A 256 -5.69 10.36 4.57
N LEU A 257 -5.86 11.14 5.65
CA LEU A 257 -4.99 11.05 6.82
C LEU A 257 -5.02 9.67 7.47
N ALA A 258 -6.22 9.15 7.76
CA ALA A 258 -6.41 7.86 8.41
C ALA A 258 -5.92 6.71 7.52
N ALA A 259 -6.17 6.78 6.20
CA ALA A 259 -5.66 5.81 5.25
C ALA A 259 -4.12 5.83 5.18
N GLY A 260 -3.50 7.01 5.12
CA GLY A 260 -2.04 7.16 5.16
C GLY A 260 -1.42 6.62 6.44
N ALA A 261 -2.02 6.92 7.59
CA ALA A 261 -1.61 6.37 8.88
C ALA A 261 -1.76 4.84 8.93
N ALA A 262 -2.87 4.30 8.44
CA ALA A 262 -3.11 2.85 8.41
C ALA A 262 -2.14 2.09 7.51
N LEU A 263 -1.78 2.65 6.35
CA LEU A 263 -0.81 2.05 5.44
C LEU A 263 0.62 2.09 6.01
N THR A 264 0.92 3.10 6.82
CA THR A 264 2.23 3.23 7.48
C THR A 264 2.35 2.29 8.70
N VAL A 265 1.34 2.30 9.57
CA VAL A 265 1.38 1.59 10.85
C VAL A 265 0.95 0.12 10.71
N GLY A 266 -0.06 -0.16 9.90
CA GLY A 266 -0.68 -1.48 9.79
C GLY A 266 0.32 -2.61 9.49
N PRO A 267 1.18 -2.48 8.46
CA PRO A 267 2.18 -3.49 8.16
C PRO A 267 3.21 -3.67 9.28
N VAL A 268 3.61 -2.60 9.96
CA VAL A 268 4.55 -2.68 11.10
C VAL A 268 3.94 -3.41 12.30
N VAL A 269 2.64 -3.27 12.51
CA VAL A 269 1.90 -3.96 13.58
C VAL A 269 1.74 -5.45 13.25
N VAL A 270 1.42 -5.79 11.99
CA VAL A 270 1.03 -7.16 11.63
C VAL A 270 2.18 -8.04 11.12
N THR A 271 3.16 -7.48 10.41
CA THR A 271 4.20 -8.27 9.73
C THR A 271 5.62 -7.86 10.16
N SER A 272 6.09 -6.74 9.66
CA SER A 272 7.40 -6.12 9.93
C SER A 272 7.52 -4.82 9.12
N TYR A 273 8.48 -3.98 9.50
CA TYR A 273 8.89 -2.87 8.64
C TYR A 273 9.45 -3.36 7.29
N ASP A 274 8.97 -2.76 6.20
CA ASP A 274 9.55 -2.80 4.85
C ASP A 274 9.30 -1.44 4.20
N SER A 275 10.28 -0.92 3.45
CA SER A 275 10.20 0.40 2.81
C SER A 275 9.04 0.52 1.81
N ARG A 276 8.53 -0.59 1.27
CA ARG A 276 7.43 -0.58 0.29
C ARG A 276 6.08 -0.16 0.88
N TYR A 277 5.90 -0.29 2.19
CA TYR A 277 4.59 -0.14 2.81
C TYR A 277 4.18 1.31 3.10
N TRP A 278 5.16 2.18 3.37
CA TRP A 278 4.89 3.59 3.66
C TRP A 278 4.88 4.46 2.39
N LEU A 279 5.46 3.99 1.28
CA LEU A 279 5.50 4.73 0.03
C LEU A 279 4.09 5.11 -0.50
N PRO A 280 3.09 4.22 -0.48
CA PRO A 280 1.72 4.56 -0.87
C PRO A 280 1.02 5.54 0.09
N ALA A 281 1.55 5.74 1.31
CA ALA A 281 0.98 6.69 2.27
C ALA A 281 1.34 8.14 1.93
N VAL A 282 2.44 8.38 1.21
CA VAL A 282 2.92 9.72 0.83
C VAL A 282 1.84 10.58 0.14
N PRO A 283 1.23 10.14 -0.99
CA PRO A 283 0.21 10.96 -1.65
C PRO A 283 -1.02 11.22 -0.77
N LEU A 284 -1.36 10.30 0.14
CA LEU A 284 -2.47 10.46 1.06
C LEU A 284 -2.19 11.54 2.12
N PHE A 285 -0.98 11.58 2.67
CA PHE A 285 -0.57 12.67 3.56
C PHE A 285 -0.50 14.01 2.81
N CYS A 286 0.04 14.03 1.58
CA CYS A 286 0.05 15.24 0.75
C CYS A 286 -1.37 15.76 0.48
N LEU A 287 -2.31 14.87 0.11
CA LEU A 287 -3.70 15.23 -0.12
C LEU A 287 -4.36 15.79 1.14
N SER A 288 -4.17 15.11 2.27
CA SER A 288 -4.68 15.60 3.56
C SER A 288 -4.10 16.97 3.92
N LEU A 289 -2.79 17.17 3.72
CA LEU A 289 -2.13 18.44 4.00
C LEU A 289 -2.66 19.56 3.10
N ALA A 290 -2.87 19.28 1.81
CA ALA A 290 -3.42 20.24 0.86
C ALA A 290 -4.84 20.69 1.25
N ILE A 291 -5.70 19.75 1.67
CA ILE A 291 -7.06 20.06 2.17
C ILE A 291 -6.97 20.97 3.42
N ILE A 292 -6.09 20.64 4.36
CA ILE A 292 -5.87 21.43 5.59
C ILE A 292 -5.37 22.84 5.25
N ALA A 293 -4.41 22.96 4.34
CA ALA A 293 -3.84 24.25 3.93
C ALA A 293 -4.90 25.14 3.26
N ASN A 294 -5.65 24.60 2.30
CA ASN A 294 -6.70 25.35 1.59
C ASN A 294 -7.83 25.79 2.52
N GLY A 295 -8.23 24.95 3.46
CA GLY A 295 -9.26 25.32 4.45
C GLY A 295 -8.84 26.43 5.40
N ARG A 296 -7.53 26.63 5.63
CA ARG A 296 -7.00 27.74 6.44
C ARG A 296 -6.95 29.05 5.67
N SER A 297 -6.70 28.99 4.36
CA SER A 297 -6.66 30.16 3.48
C SER A 297 -8.04 30.76 3.22
N ALA A 298 -9.10 29.95 3.24
CA ALA A 298 -10.49 30.38 3.04
C ALA A 298 -11.12 31.09 4.25
N ARG A 299 -10.31 31.71 5.13
CA ARG A 299 -10.86 32.57 6.20
C ARG A 299 -11.63 33.73 5.55
N PRO A 300 -12.87 34.01 5.97
CA PRO A 300 -13.49 35.29 5.64
C PRO A 300 -12.58 36.39 6.22
N GLY A 301 -12.09 37.28 5.37
CA GLY A 301 -11.56 38.56 5.84
C GLY A 301 -12.63 39.29 6.66
N PRO A 302 -12.26 40.23 7.54
CA PRO A 302 -13.24 40.98 8.31
C PRO A 302 -14.25 41.62 7.33
N ALA A 303 -15.50 41.17 7.40
CA ALA A 303 -16.60 41.82 6.73
C ALA A 303 -16.80 43.18 7.41
N GLY A 304 -16.48 44.27 6.72
CA GLY A 304 -16.74 45.61 7.21
C GLY A 304 -15.91 46.73 6.56
N ALA A 305 -16.32 47.15 5.37
CA ALA A 305 -16.47 48.56 5.00
C ALA A 305 -17.31 48.58 3.72
N GLY A 306 -18.51 49.13 3.81
CA GLY A 306 -19.48 49.13 2.72
C GLY A 306 -19.01 49.99 1.55
N ASP A 307 -19.23 49.49 0.35
CA ASP A 307 -19.51 50.35 -0.79
C ASP A 307 -21.02 50.31 -0.99
N GLU A 308 -21.65 51.45 -0.72
CA GLU A 308 -23.02 51.75 -1.17
C GLU A 308 -23.04 51.77 -2.71
N PRO A 309 -24.11 51.29 -3.36
CA PRO A 309 -24.34 51.56 -4.76
C PRO A 309 -24.87 52.99 -4.90
N GLU A 310 -24.00 53.90 -5.30
CA GLU A 310 -24.38 55.25 -5.70
C GLU A 310 -25.29 55.17 -6.95
N GLY A 311 -26.57 55.46 -6.75
CA GLY A 311 -27.54 55.62 -7.83
C GLY A 311 -27.58 57.04 -8.36
N SER A 312 -28.04 57.15 -9.63
CA SER A 312 -28.83 58.25 -10.25
C SER A 312 -28.23 58.73 -11.59
N PRO A 313 -29.01 59.27 -12.55
CA PRO A 313 -30.36 58.90 -13.01
C PRO A 313 -30.46 58.72 -14.55
N ILE A 314 -31.64 58.29 -14.98
CA ILE A 314 -32.11 58.10 -16.36
C ILE A 314 -32.40 59.45 -17.06
N ALA A 315 -31.97 59.59 -18.32
CA ALA A 315 -32.58 60.39 -19.39
C ALA A 315 -32.07 59.79 -20.72
N GLY A 316 -32.84 59.10 -21.57
CA GLY A 316 -34.03 59.50 -22.34
C GLY A 316 -33.89 58.78 -23.71
N GLY A 317 -34.92 58.09 -24.19
CA GLY A 317 -34.94 57.51 -25.56
C GLY A 317 -35.57 58.48 -26.57
N PRO A 318 -35.90 58.06 -27.81
CA PRO A 318 -35.77 56.72 -28.40
C PRO A 318 -35.30 56.68 -29.89
N GLU A 319 -35.32 55.46 -30.46
CA GLU A 319 -35.46 55.08 -31.89
C GLU A 319 -34.25 55.07 -32.85
N GLY A 320 -34.03 53.89 -33.47
CA GLY A 320 -33.26 53.72 -34.71
C GLY A 320 -32.59 52.35 -34.88
N ILE A 321 -33.30 51.37 -35.45
CA ILE A 321 -32.74 50.19 -36.15
C ILE A 321 -33.06 50.41 -37.64
N PRO A 322 -32.14 50.26 -38.63
CA PRO A 322 -31.75 48.91 -39.08
C PRO A 322 -30.37 48.68 -39.76
N ALA A 323 -30.06 47.37 -39.86
CA ALA A 323 -29.41 46.62 -40.95
C ALA A 323 -27.92 46.19 -40.83
N GLU A 324 -27.77 44.87 -41.03
CA GLU A 324 -26.60 43.96 -41.21
C GLU A 324 -25.58 44.40 -42.31
N PRO A 325 -24.35 43.83 -42.44
CA PRO A 325 -24.10 42.37 -42.60
C PRO A 325 -22.84 41.75 -41.95
N GLN A 326 -22.89 40.41 -41.85
CA GLN A 326 -21.85 39.46 -41.44
C GLN A 326 -20.61 39.44 -42.35
N GLU A 327 -19.44 39.15 -41.78
CA GLU A 327 -18.22 38.76 -42.50
C GLU A 327 -17.55 37.53 -41.84
N SER A 328 -17.18 36.56 -42.68
CA SER A 328 -16.72 35.19 -42.40
C SER A 328 -15.22 35.07 -42.04
N PRO A 329 -14.74 33.92 -41.51
CA PRO A 329 -13.37 33.73 -41.05
C PRO A 329 -12.44 33.02 -42.06
N PRO A 330 -11.10 33.13 -41.94
CA PRO A 330 -10.15 32.17 -42.50
C PRO A 330 -9.56 31.29 -41.36
N GLY A 331 -9.17 30.02 -41.49
CA GLY A 331 -8.83 29.15 -42.61
C GLY A 331 -7.68 28.25 -42.09
N GLU A 332 -7.91 26.94 -41.95
CA GLU A 332 -6.93 25.92 -41.52
C GLU A 332 -6.18 25.30 -42.72
N PRO A 333 -4.93 24.83 -42.55
CA PRO A 333 -4.26 24.01 -43.56
C PRO A 333 -4.32 22.50 -43.30
N GLU A 334 -4.41 21.76 -44.41
CA GLU A 334 -4.49 20.30 -44.61
C GLU A 334 -3.27 19.49 -44.09
N THR A 335 -3.44 18.18 -43.80
CA THR A 335 -2.59 17.09 -44.33
C THR A 335 -3.24 15.69 -44.14
N SER A 336 -3.62 15.08 -45.27
CA SER A 336 -3.49 13.67 -45.75
C SER A 336 -3.65 12.44 -44.82
N ALA A 337 -4.54 11.52 -45.23
CA ALA A 337 -4.60 10.11 -44.79
C ALA A 337 -4.76 9.17 -46.02
N PRO A 338 -4.20 7.93 -46.01
CA PRO A 338 -4.46 6.93 -47.05
C PRO A 338 -5.48 5.83 -46.66
N HIS A 339 -5.88 5.08 -47.70
CA HIS A 339 -7.04 4.20 -47.95
C HIS A 339 -7.04 2.79 -47.26
N PRO A 340 -8.13 1.97 -47.38
CA PRO A 340 -8.56 0.89 -46.47
C PRO A 340 -8.06 -0.53 -46.86
N PRO A 341 -8.35 -1.59 -46.07
CA PRO A 341 -7.84 -2.94 -46.33
C PRO A 341 -8.75 -3.78 -47.23
N GLY A 342 -8.12 -4.55 -48.13
CA GLY A 342 -8.74 -5.60 -48.95
C GLY A 342 -8.35 -7.02 -48.48
N ALA A 343 -9.22 -7.97 -48.79
CA ALA A 343 -9.21 -9.39 -48.40
C ALA A 343 -8.31 -10.31 -49.26
N GLY A 344 -8.02 -11.53 -48.78
CA GLY A 344 -7.73 -12.71 -49.63
C GLY A 344 -6.46 -13.54 -49.31
N GLU A 345 -6.68 -14.81 -48.96
CA GLU A 345 -5.81 -16.02 -48.75
C GLU A 345 -4.87 -16.43 -49.93
N PRO A 346 -4.12 -17.58 -49.93
CA PRO A 346 -3.60 -18.48 -48.87
C PRO A 346 -2.13 -19.00 -49.07
N ALA A 347 -1.68 -19.87 -48.14
CA ALA A 347 -0.76 -21.02 -48.28
C ALA A 347 0.70 -20.89 -48.78
N GLY A 348 1.65 -21.38 -47.97
CA GLY A 348 3.01 -21.74 -48.40
C GLY A 348 3.88 -22.29 -47.26
N ARG A 349 4.37 -23.52 -47.42
CA ARG A 349 5.36 -24.27 -46.61
C ARG A 349 6.37 -24.85 -47.63
N PRO A 350 7.43 -25.55 -47.22
CA PRO A 350 8.70 -25.13 -46.60
C PRO A 350 9.89 -25.17 -47.59
N GLU A 351 11.07 -24.69 -47.16
CA GLU A 351 12.38 -25.35 -47.38
C GLU A 351 13.26 -25.18 -46.14
#